data_AF-X6LJA3-F1
#
_entry.id   AF-X6LJA3-F1
#
_cell.length_a   1.000
_cell.length_b   1.000
_cell.length_c   1.000
_cell.angle_alpha   90.00
_cell.angle_beta   90.00
_cell.angle_gamma   90.00
#
_symmetry.space_group_name_H-M   'P 1'
#
loop_
_entity.id
_entity.type
_entity.pdbx_description
1 polymer ?
#
loop_
_entity_poly.entity_id
_entity_poly.type
_entity_poly.pdbx_seq_one_letter_code
_entity_poly.pdbx_strand_id
1 'polypeptide(L)'
;LKDEKRGQEAEQLKKEDEKVEIGETKSGINLQGYCTNMDCLAAKAKLPVWINLGFGDISFNPDKTAYSCPDCGQPTVALIVKVMVFNAEHTISSSDNSIPVKDNHYQCFYPIKLGSSYEVKAKKIRQHATSLEDLISRSEDAMISNEIINLVAELQKYLITVVKPPKVKDTVRLLEKIQCDYDGDYNQVFDIGRFTILCDNATKLQTAVAVMKKAEKFNLIVSEDKDFFERQSKTHHRFHNIKLYVPKHD
;
A
#
# COMPACT_ATOMS: atom_id res chain seq x y z
N LEU A 1 12.14 -22.11 57.88
CA LEU A 1 11.33 -21.42 56.86
C LEU A 1 12.00 -21.68 55.52
N LYS A 2 11.21 -22.12 54.53
CA LYS A 2 11.67 -22.60 53.22
C LYS A 2 12.16 -21.43 52.37
N ASP A 3 13.37 -21.53 51.81
CA ASP A 3 13.83 -20.66 50.73
C ASP A 3 13.21 -21.14 49.41
N GLU A 4 12.27 -20.34 48.89
CA GLU A 4 11.65 -20.55 47.59
C GLU A 4 12.59 -20.10 46.46
N LYS A 5 12.90 -21.05 45.59
CA LYS A 5 13.42 -20.82 44.23
C LYS A 5 12.48 -19.89 43.47
N ARG A 6 13.00 -18.78 42.93
CA ARG A 6 12.46 -18.14 41.73
C ARG A 6 13.54 -18.14 40.65
N GLY A 7 13.47 -19.14 39.78
CA GLY A 7 14.13 -19.09 38.49
C GLY A 7 13.43 -18.03 37.64
N GLN A 8 14.18 -17.00 37.23
CA GLN A 8 13.81 -16.17 36.10
C GLN A 8 14.51 -16.76 34.89
N GLU A 9 13.82 -17.63 34.17
CA GLU A 9 14.14 -17.89 32.77
C GLU A 9 13.86 -16.58 32.04
N ALA A 10 14.92 -15.86 31.67
CA ALA A 10 14.83 -14.78 30.74
C ALA A 10 14.37 -15.38 29.40
N GLU A 11 13.09 -15.17 29.05
CA GLU A 11 12.61 -15.33 27.69
C GLU A 11 13.46 -14.43 26.80
N GLN A 12 14.49 -15.03 26.19
CA GLN A 12 15.23 -14.41 25.12
C GLN A 12 14.23 -14.11 24.01
N LEU A 13 13.90 -12.83 23.84
CA LEU A 13 13.24 -12.30 22.65
C LEU A 13 14.04 -12.78 21.43
N LYS A 14 13.58 -13.89 20.83
CA LYS A 14 14.11 -14.36 19.56
C LYS A 14 13.73 -13.32 18.52
N LYS A 15 14.74 -12.59 18.05
CA LYS A 15 14.63 -11.77 16.85
C LYS A 15 14.14 -12.70 15.74
N GLU A 16 12.98 -12.41 15.14
CA GLU A 16 12.57 -13.13 13.92
C GLU A 16 13.66 -12.93 12.87
N ASP A 17 14.18 -14.02 12.32
CA ASP A 17 15.16 -13.95 11.23
C ASP A 17 14.52 -13.19 10.06
N GLU A 18 15.16 -12.10 9.62
CA GLU A 18 14.81 -11.41 8.38
C GLU A 18 14.92 -12.41 7.23
N LYS A 19 13.79 -12.94 6.78
CA LYS A 19 13.75 -13.85 5.64
C LYS A 19 14.10 -13.04 4.40
N VAL A 20 15.24 -13.34 3.80
CA VAL A 20 15.66 -12.77 2.51
C VAL A 20 14.65 -13.20 1.45
N GLU A 21 14.06 -12.25 0.74
CA GLU A 21 13.12 -12.48 -0.36
C GLU A 21 13.75 -12.02 -1.69
N ILE A 22 13.36 -12.66 -2.79
CA ILE A 22 13.89 -12.37 -4.14
C ILE A 22 12.81 -11.73 -5.00
N GLY A 23 13.18 -10.70 -5.77
CA GLY A 23 12.28 -9.98 -6.67
C GLY A 23 11.74 -8.68 -6.07
N GLU A 24 11.18 -7.83 -6.93
CA GLU A 24 10.63 -6.53 -6.56
C GLU A 24 9.11 -6.55 -6.61
N THR A 25 8.49 -5.93 -5.62
CA THR A 25 7.05 -5.67 -5.63
C THR A 25 6.74 -4.28 -6.19
N LYS A 26 5.75 -4.18 -7.08
CA LYS A 26 5.30 -2.92 -7.69
C LYS A 26 3.78 -2.81 -7.67
N SER A 27 3.24 -1.68 -8.11
CA SER A 27 1.78 -1.46 -8.11
C SER A 27 1.05 -2.49 -8.96
N GLY A 28 -0.17 -2.84 -8.54
CA GLY A 28 -0.98 -3.92 -9.11
C GLY A 28 -0.78 -5.25 -8.38
N ILE A 29 -0.86 -6.35 -9.12
CA ILE A 29 -0.84 -7.72 -8.61
C ILE A 29 0.61 -8.19 -8.47
N ASN A 30 0.94 -8.73 -7.30
CA ASN A 30 2.21 -9.40 -7.02
C ASN A 30 1.93 -10.79 -6.47
N LEU A 31 2.64 -11.80 -6.96
CA LEU A 31 2.53 -13.19 -6.51
C LEU A 31 3.81 -13.60 -5.79
N GLN A 32 3.67 -14.34 -4.69
CA GLN A 32 4.80 -14.96 -3.99
C GLN A 32 4.73 -16.48 -4.17
N GLY A 33 5.82 -17.07 -4.64
CA GLY A 33 5.98 -18.52 -4.76
C GLY A 33 7.42 -18.96 -4.56
N TYR A 34 7.75 -20.15 -5.05
CA TYR A 34 9.10 -20.72 -4.96
C TYR A 34 9.59 -21.19 -6.33
N CYS A 35 10.85 -20.88 -6.65
CA CYS A 35 11.49 -21.37 -7.87
C CYS A 35 11.80 -22.87 -7.74
N THR A 36 11.43 -23.65 -8.76
CA THR A 36 11.70 -25.10 -8.84
C THR A 36 12.93 -25.44 -9.68
N ASN A 37 13.56 -24.45 -10.32
CA ASN A 37 14.80 -24.65 -11.07
C ASN A 37 15.96 -24.90 -10.11
N MET A 38 16.44 -26.15 -10.02
CA MET A 38 17.50 -26.52 -9.09
C MET A 38 18.83 -25.80 -9.32
N ASP A 39 19.04 -25.19 -10.49
CA ASP A 39 20.23 -24.38 -10.77
C ASP A 39 20.12 -22.93 -10.29
N CYS A 40 18.91 -22.45 -10.01
CA CYS A 40 18.60 -21.11 -9.51
C CYS A 40 19.05 -20.92 -8.06
N LEU A 41 19.60 -19.75 -7.72
CA LEU A 41 20.05 -19.47 -6.35
C LEU A 41 18.87 -19.40 -5.38
N ALA A 42 17.77 -18.78 -5.81
CA ALA A 42 16.54 -18.69 -5.02
C ALA A 42 16.00 -20.08 -4.67
N ALA A 43 16.06 -21.05 -5.59
CA ALA A 43 15.62 -22.43 -5.36
C ALA A 43 16.55 -23.16 -4.38
N LYS A 44 17.87 -23.07 -4.59
CA LYS A 44 18.88 -23.71 -3.72
C LYS A 44 18.77 -23.24 -2.26
N ALA A 45 18.51 -21.95 -2.06
CA ALA A 45 18.33 -21.36 -0.74
C ALA A 45 16.87 -21.41 -0.24
N LYS A 46 15.93 -21.97 -1.03
CA LYS A 46 14.49 -22.05 -0.72
C LYS A 46 13.88 -20.69 -0.34
N LEU A 47 14.33 -19.62 -1.01
CA LEU A 47 13.88 -18.26 -0.74
C LEU A 47 12.52 -18.01 -1.41
N PRO A 48 11.60 -17.28 -0.74
CA PRO A 48 10.39 -16.79 -1.39
C PRO A 48 10.72 -15.85 -2.54
N VAL A 49 9.97 -15.98 -3.64
CA VAL A 49 10.17 -15.21 -4.86
C VAL A 49 8.91 -14.41 -5.20
N TRP A 50 9.06 -13.09 -5.31
CA TRP A 50 8.02 -12.18 -5.77
C TRP A 50 8.03 -12.03 -7.29
N ILE A 51 6.84 -12.05 -7.89
CA ILE A 51 6.58 -11.76 -9.29
C ILE A 51 5.57 -10.62 -9.37
N ASN A 52 5.92 -9.52 -10.03
CA ASN A 52 4.96 -8.46 -10.32
C ASN A 52 4.30 -8.67 -11.68
N LEU A 53 2.97 -8.66 -11.71
CA LEU A 53 2.15 -8.80 -12.92
C LEU A 53 1.50 -7.47 -13.34
N GLY A 54 1.62 -6.43 -12.51
CA GLY A 54 1.04 -5.11 -12.79
C GLY A 54 -0.48 -5.06 -12.63
N PHE A 55 -1.11 -4.09 -13.29
CA PHE A 55 -2.56 -3.94 -13.32
C PHE A 55 -3.18 -4.83 -14.40
N GLY A 56 -4.33 -5.42 -14.10
CA GLY A 56 -5.04 -6.30 -15.02
C GLY A 56 -5.84 -7.36 -14.29
N ASP A 57 -6.30 -8.34 -15.07
CA ASP A 57 -7.10 -9.45 -14.61
C ASP A 57 -6.31 -10.74 -14.85
N ILE A 58 -6.16 -11.56 -13.81
CA ILE A 58 -5.49 -12.84 -13.89
C ILE A 58 -6.36 -13.94 -13.30
N SER A 59 -6.17 -15.15 -13.81
CA SER A 59 -6.67 -16.37 -13.20
C SER A 59 -5.52 -17.36 -13.08
N PHE A 60 -5.38 -18.02 -11.93
CA PHE A 60 -4.29 -18.97 -11.72
C PHE A 60 -4.67 -20.13 -10.80
N ASN A 61 -3.94 -21.23 -10.98
CA ASN A 61 -3.97 -22.38 -10.09
C ASN A 61 -2.60 -22.45 -9.40
N PRO A 62 -2.53 -22.34 -8.06
CA PRO A 62 -1.27 -22.23 -7.32
C PRO A 62 -0.27 -23.35 -7.61
N ASP A 63 -0.78 -24.57 -7.86
CA ASP A 63 0.01 -25.78 -8.08
C ASP A 63 0.35 -26.06 -9.56
N LYS A 64 -0.33 -25.38 -10.49
CA LYS A 64 -0.25 -25.71 -11.93
C LYS A 64 0.34 -24.59 -12.77
N THR A 65 0.20 -23.34 -12.33
CA THR A 65 0.67 -22.17 -13.07
C THR A 65 2.09 -21.85 -12.62
N ALA A 66 3.01 -21.75 -13.59
CA ALA A 66 4.39 -21.35 -13.35
C ALA A 66 4.64 -19.94 -13.92
N TYR A 67 5.46 -19.16 -13.21
CA TYR A 67 5.82 -17.80 -13.58
C TYR A 67 7.33 -17.63 -13.71
N SER A 68 7.75 -16.65 -14.51
CA SER A 68 9.17 -16.34 -14.70
C SER A 68 9.83 -15.91 -13.40
N CYS A 69 10.87 -16.63 -13.00
CA CYS A 69 11.68 -16.29 -11.84
C CYS A 69 12.53 -15.06 -12.18
N PRO A 70 12.53 -13.99 -11.35
CA PRO A 70 13.38 -12.82 -11.57
C PRO A 70 14.89 -13.13 -11.40
N ASP A 71 15.26 -14.21 -10.71
CA ASP A 71 16.67 -14.62 -10.54
C ASP A 71 17.20 -15.37 -11.77
N CYS A 72 16.53 -16.44 -12.19
CA CYS A 72 17.01 -17.27 -13.32
C CYS A 72 16.32 -17.00 -14.67
N GLY A 73 15.30 -16.14 -14.71
CA GLY A 73 14.52 -15.80 -15.91
C GLY A 73 13.54 -16.89 -16.39
N GLN A 74 13.64 -18.12 -15.88
CA GLN A 74 12.87 -19.26 -16.35
C GLN A 74 11.46 -19.33 -15.71
N PRO A 75 10.43 -19.82 -16.43
CA PRO A 75 9.05 -19.98 -15.94
C PRO A 75 8.94 -21.14 -14.94
N THR A 76 9.51 -20.95 -13.76
CA THR A 76 9.80 -22.00 -12.78
C THR A 76 9.36 -21.62 -11.37
N VAL A 77 8.82 -20.42 -11.16
CA VAL A 77 8.17 -20.09 -9.89
C VAL A 77 6.82 -20.75 -9.86
N ALA A 78 6.66 -21.74 -8.99
CA ALA A 78 5.43 -22.48 -8.75
C ALA A 78 5.02 -22.37 -7.27
N LEU A 79 3.96 -23.08 -6.89
CA LEU A 79 3.46 -23.13 -5.51
C LEU A 79 3.20 -21.72 -4.98
N ILE A 80 2.31 -20.99 -5.66
CA ILE A 80 1.97 -19.63 -5.24
C ILE A 80 1.31 -19.70 -3.87
N VAL A 81 1.97 -19.14 -2.86
CA VAL A 81 1.52 -19.18 -1.45
C VAL A 81 0.86 -17.88 -1.01
N LYS A 82 1.08 -16.79 -1.75
CA LYS A 82 0.57 -15.47 -1.38
C LYS A 82 0.29 -14.62 -2.62
N VAL A 83 -0.79 -13.85 -2.56
CA VAL A 83 -1.03 -12.71 -3.45
C VAL A 83 -0.87 -11.45 -2.61
N MET A 84 -0.15 -10.48 -3.15
CA MET A 84 -0.14 -9.12 -2.63
C MET A 84 -0.68 -8.17 -3.70
N VAL A 85 -1.72 -7.43 -3.36
CA VAL A 85 -2.19 -6.32 -4.18
C VAL A 85 -1.66 -5.03 -3.60
N PHE A 86 -1.07 -4.18 -4.44
CA PHE A 86 -0.36 -2.98 -4.01
C PHE A 86 -0.80 -1.76 -4.80
N ASN A 87 -1.21 -0.69 -4.12
CA ASN A 87 -1.66 0.59 -4.69
C ASN A 87 -2.70 0.39 -5.82
N ALA A 88 -3.72 -0.42 -5.55
CA ALA A 88 -4.74 -0.78 -6.51
C ALA A 88 -6.10 -0.95 -5.83
N GLU A 89 -7.17 -0.64 -6.57
CA GLU A 89 -8.49 -1.18 -6.29
C GLU A 89 -8.54 -2.59 -6.85
N HIS A 90 -9.06 -3.55 -6.08
CA HIS A 90 -9.05 -4.93 -6.52
C HIS A 90 -10.23 -5.75 -6.04
N THR A 91 -10.39 -6.86 -6.75
CA THR A 91 -11.24 -7.97 -6.33
C THR A 91 -10.45 -9.26 -6.40
N ILE A 92 -10.59 -10.12 -5.39
CA ILE A 92 -10.06 -11.47 -5.38
C ILE A 92 -11.17 -12.46 -5.03
N SER A 93 -11.31 -13.50 -5.84
CA SER A 93 -12.20 -14.63 -5.60
C SER A 93 -11.43 -15.95 -5.67
N SER A 94 -11.95 -16.96 -4.99
CA SER A 94 -11.44 -18.33 -5.03
C SER A 94 -12.56 -19.27 -5.45
N SER A 95 -12.24 -20.38 -6.10
CA SER A 95 -13.20 -21.45 -6.43
C SER A 95 -14.01 -21.93 -5.23
N ASP A 96 -13.40 -21.88 -4.04
CA ASP A 96 -13.98 -22.44 -2.81
C ASP A 96 -14.86 -21.42 -2.07
N ASN A 97 -14.78 -20.14 -2.43
CA ASN A 97 -15.49 -19.05 -1.77
C ASN A 97 -16.42 -18.34 -2.75
N SER A 98 -17.72 -18.33 -2.44
CA SER A 98 -18.73 -17.72 -3.32
C SER A 98 -18.71 -16.18 -3.33
N ILE A 99 -18.11 -15.53 -2.33
CA ILE A 99 -18.11 -14.07 -2.19
C ILE A 99 -16.71 -13.52 -2.50
N PRO A 100 -16.54 -12.72 -3.56
CA PRO A 100 -15.28 -12.04 -3.83
C PRO A 100 -15.00 -10.98 -2.76
N VAL A 101 -13.73 -10.86 -2.36
CA VAL A 101 -13.28 -9.74 -1.54
C VAL A 101 -13.02 -8.56 -2.45
N LYS A 102 -13.61 -7.40 -2.18
CA LYS A 102 -13.35 -6.13 -2.87
C LYS A 102 -12.70 -5.16 -1.90
N ASP A 103 -11.61 -4.51 -2.31
CA ASP A 103 -10.82 -3.64 -1.43
C ASP A 103 -10.02 -2.59 -2.23
N ASN A 104 -9.49 -1.56 -1.56
CA ASN A 104 -8.67 -0.47 -2.13
C ASN A 104 -7.55 0.03 -1.20
N HIS A 105 -7.20 -0.71 -0.15
CA HIS A 105 -6.05 -0.36 0.69
C HIS A 105 -4.74 -0.34 -0.11
N TYR A 106 -3.80 0.49 0.32
CA TYR A 106 -2.46 0.62 -0.27
C TYR A 106 -1.73 -0.72 -0.40
N GLN A 107 -1.94 -1.66 0.53
CA GLN A 107 -1.32 -2.97 0.49
C GLN A 107 -2.22 -4.01 1.15
N CYS A 108 -2.61 -5.03 0.39
CA CYS A 108 -3.36 -6.18 0.90
C CYS A 108 -2.61 -7.47 0.65
N PHE A 109 -2.58 -8.36 1.65
CA PHE A 109 -1.99 -9.68 1.54
C PHE A 109 -3.07 -10.76 1.67
N TYR A 110 -3.10 -11.68 0.71
CA TYR A 110 -4.01 -12.81 0.68
C TYR A 110 -3.21 -14.11 0.73
N PRO A 111 -3.37 -14.93 1.78
CA PRO A 111 -2.81 -16.28 1.77
C PRO A 111 -3.53 -17.12 0.72
N ILE A 112 -2.77 -17.92 -0.01
CA ILE A 112 -3.27 -18.75 -1.10
C ILE A 112 -3.24 -20.21 -0.66
N LYS A 113 -4.37 -20.89 -0.85
CA LYS A 113 -4.55 -22.30 -0.52
C LYS A 113 -4.32 -23.14 -1.76
N LEU A 114 -3.54 -24.21 -1.61
CA LEU A 114 -3.32 -25.18 -2.68
C LEU A 114 -4.62 -25.94 -3.00
N GLY A 115 -4.77 -26.36 -4.25
CA GLY A 115 -5.96 -27.07 -4.75
C GLY A 115 -7.14 -26.19 -5.16
N SER A 116 -7.17 -24.90 -4.79
CA SER A 116 -8.20 -23.94 -5.22
C SER A 116 -7.72 -23.12 -6.43
N SER A 117 -8.62 -22.68 -7.30
CA SER A 117 -8.30 -21.67 -8.33
C SER A 117 -8.64 -20.27 -7.83
N TYR A 118 -7.95 -19.26 -8.36
CA TYR A 118 -8.13 -17.87 -7.98
C TYR A 118 -8.29 -16.99 -9.20
N GLU A 119 -9.16 -15.98 -9.08
CA GLU A 119 -9.28 -14.87 -10.02
C GLU A 119 -8.98 -13.58 -9.26
N VAL A 120 -8.06 -12.77 -9.79
CA VAL A 120 -7.63 -11.51 -9.18
C VAL A 120 -7.71 -10.42 -10.23
N LYS A 121 -8.40 -9.33 -9.91
CA LYS A 121 -8.50 -8.13 -10.75
C LYS A 121 -7.92 -6.98 -9.98
N ALA A 122 -7.00 -6.24 -10.57
CA ALA A 122 -6.43 -5.04 -9.96
C ALA A 122 -6.41 -3.90 -10.97
N LYS A 123 -6.96 -2.76 -10.56
CA LYS A 123 -7.01 -1.53 -11.34
C LYS A 123 -6.30 -0.42 -10.57
N LYS A 124 -5.82 0.59 -11.30
CA LYS A 124 -5.32 1.81 -10.68
C LYS A 124 -6.42 2.41 -9.82
N ILE A 125 -6.08 2.87 -8.62
CA ILE A 125 -6.99 3.62 -7.75
C ILE A 125 -7.43 4.88 -8.49
N ARG A 126 -8.74 5.16 -8.48
CA ARG A 126 -9.34 6.34 -9.11
C ARG A 126 -10.26 7.04 -8.11
N GLN A 127 -10.55 8.31 -8.40
CA GLN A 127 -11.69 8.98 -7.79
C GLN A 127 -12.97 8.48 -8.50
N HIS A 128 -14.07 8.40 -7.77
CA HIS A 128 -15.38 8.05 -8.32
C HIS A 128 -16.29 9.26 -8.46
N ALA A 129 -15.72 10.42 -8.82
CA ALA A 129 -16.50 11.62 -9.05
C ALA A 129 -17.26 11.54 -10.37
N THR A 130 -18.46 12.09 -10.36
CA THR A 130 -19.38 12.18 -11.50
C THR A 130 -19.16 13.42 -12.34
N SER A 131 -18.54 14.46 -11.76
CA SER A 131 -18.09 15.67 -12.44
C SER A 131 -16.88 16.29 -11.72
N LEU A 132 -16.30 17.34 -12.30
CA LEU A 132 -15.21 18.09 -11.65
C LEU A 132 -15.70 18.86 -10.42
N GLU A 133 -16.91 19.42 -10.49
CA GLU A 133 -17.53 20.15 -9.38
C GLU A 133 -17.81 19.21 -8.21
N ASP A 134 -18.31 18.01 -8.49
CA ASP A 134 -18.46 16.93 -7.52
C ASP A 134 -17.10 16.58 -6.88
N LEU A 135 -16.06 16.38 -7.70
CA LEU A 135 -14.71 16.09 -7.21
C LEU A 135 -14.16 17.18 -6.28
N ILE A 136 -14.41 18.46 -6.60
CA ILE A 136 -13.98 19.59 -5.77
C ILE A 136 -14.76 19.60 -4.46
N SER A 137 -16.10 19.55 -4.53
CA SER A 137 -16.97 19.60 -3.34
C SER A 137 -16.66 18.47 -2.37
N ARG A 138 -16.56 17.22 -2.85
CA ARG A 138 -16.21 16.08 -1.99
C ARG A 138 -14.82 16.21 -1.36
N SER A 139 -13.87 16.82 -2.08
CA SER A 139 -12.51 17.08 -1.56
C SER A 139 -12.52 18.16 -0.49
N GLU A 140 -13.33 19.20 -0.63
CA GLU A 140 -13.52 20.24 0.38
C GLU A 140 -14.16 19.65 1.65
N ASP A 141 -15.23 18.88 1.49
CA ASP A 141 -15.94 18.20 2.58
C ASP A 141 -15.03 17.23 3.32
N ALA A 142 -14.27 16.40 2.59
CA ALA A 142 -13.30 15.49 3.18
C ALA A 142 -12.22 16.23 3.98
N MET A 143 -11.76 17.39 3.50
CA MET A 143 -10.73 18.17 4.21
C MET A 143 -11.22 18.79 5.52
N ILE A 144 -12.53 18.99 5.69
CA ILE A 144 -13.15 19.49 6.93
C ILE A 144 -13.82 18.39 7.76
N SER A 145 -13.69 17.13 7.33
CA SER A 145 -14.35 16.01 7.97
C SER A 145 -13.75 15.68 9.34
N ASN A 146 -14.53 15.00 10.18
CA ASN A 146 -14.07 14.57 11.51
C ASN A 146 -12.87 13.62 11.41
N GLU A 147 -12.79 12.81 10.36
CA GLU A 147 -11.68 11.89 10.08
C GLU A 147 -10.35 12.65 9.96
N ILE A 148 -10.30 13.73 9.15
CA ILE A 148 -9.10 14.57 9.01
C ILE A 148 -8.85 15.39 10.27
N ILE A 149 -9.88 15.94 10.91
CA ILE A 149 -9.73 16.70 12.17
C ILE A 149 -9.09 15.83 13.26
N ASN A 150 -9.57 14.60 13.42
CA ASN A 150 -9.05 13.66 14.43
C ASN A 150 -7.61 13.24 14.13
N LEU A 151 -7.28 13.00 12.85
CA LEU A 151 -5.91 12.71 12.42
C LEU A 151 -4.97 13.87 12.75
N VAL A 152 -5.36 15.11 12.42
CA VAL A 152 -4.58 16.31 12.72
C VAL A 152 -4.41 16.50 14.23
N ALA A 153 -5.47 16.30 15.00
CA ALA A 153 -5.43 16.38 16.46
C ALA A 153 -4.45 15.33 17.04
N GLU A 154 -4.41 14.11 16.51
CA GLU A 154 -3.45 13.09 16.93
C GLU A 154 -2.01 13.52 16.61
N LEU A 155 -1.73 14.02 15.41
CA LEU A 155 -0.40 14.53 15.05
C LEU A 155 0.05 15.67 15.99
N GLN A 156 -0.86 16.57 16.33
CA GLN A 156 -0.59 17.70 17.22
C GLN A 156 -0.24 17.28 18.65
N LYS A 157 -0.74 16.13 19.15
CA LYS A 157 -0.33 15.57 20.46
C LYS A 157 1.18 15.30 20.54
N TYR A 158 1.82 15.02 19.40
CA TYR A 158 3.27 14.81 19.31
C TYR A 158 4.05 16.09 18.98
N LEU A 159 3.42 17.27 19.12
CA LEU A 159 4.01 18.58 18.79
C LEU A 159 4.48 18.66 17.32
N ILE A 160 3.74 18.01 16.43
CA ILE A 160 3.95 18.04 14.99
C ILE A 160 3.07 19.14 14.39
N THR A 161 3.66 20.00 13.57
CA THR A 161 2.96 21.10 12.92
C THR A 161 2.28 20.62 11.66
N VAL A 162 0.97 20.87 11.54
CA VAL A 162 0.20 20.61 10.32
C VAL A 162 -0.23 21.94 9.72
N VAL A 163 0.16 22.18 8.47
CA VAL A 163 -0.20 23.36 7.69
C VAL A 163 -1.26 22.97 6.68
N LYS A 164 -2.48 23.45 6.87
CA LYS A 164 -3.60 23.27 5.93
C LYS A 164 -3.72 24.53 5.06
N PRO A 165 -3.67 24.44 3.73
CA PRO A 165 -4.02 25.54 2.85
C PRO A 165 -5.45 26.03 3.13
N PRO A 166 -5.71 27.35 3.07
CA PRO A 166 -7.02 27.92 3.43
C PRO A 166 -8.13 27.49 2.46
N LYS A 167 -7.78 27.10 1.24
CA LYS A 167 -8.68 26.57 0.22
C LYS A 167 -8.05 25.33 -0.40
N VAL A 168 -8.88 24.46 -0.95
CA VAL A 168 -8.42 23.42 -1.88
C VAL A 168 -7.73 24.05 -3.09
N LYS A 169 -7.05 23.23 -3.88
CA LYS A 169 -6.27 23.69 -5.02
C LYS A 169 -7.07 24.65 -5.93
N ASP A 170 -6.43 25.74 -6.32
CA ASP A 170 -6.98 26.73 -7.25
C ASP A 170 -7.51 26.09 -8.54
N THR A 171 -8.71 26.50 -8.98
CA THR A 171 -9.45 25.89 -10.09
C THR A 171 -8.69 25.97 -11.42
N VAL A 172 -8.03 27.10 -11.71
CA VAL A 172 -7.27 27.25 -12.97
C VAL A 172 -6.12 26.27 -12.99
N ARG A 173 -5.36 26.22 -11.89
CA ARG A 173 -4.24 25.29 -11.74
C ARG A 173 -4.68 23.82 -11.71
N LEU A 174 -5.86 23.52 -11.18
CA LEU A 174 -6.43 22.18 -11.19
C LEU A 174 -6.76 21.74 -12.62
N LEU A 175 -7.43 22.61 -13.40
CA LEU A 175 -7.76 22.34 -14.80
C LEU A 175 -6.51 22.13 -15.66
N GLU A 176 -5.50 22.99 -15.51
CA GLU A 176 -4.20 22.82 -16.19
C GLU A 176 -3.59 21.46 -15.86
N LYS A 177 -3.61 21.06 -14.58
CA LYS A 177 -3.07 19.78 -14.15
C LYS A 177 -3.85 18.59 -14.74
N ILE A 178 -5.18 18.65 -14.72
CA ILE A 178 -6.03 17.61 -15.31
C ILE A 178 -5.70 17.43 -16.79
N GLN A 179 -5.54 18.53 -17.52
CA GLN A 179 -5.24 18.49 -18.94
C GLN A 179 -3.82 17.98 -19.23
N CYS A 180 -2.82 18.51 -18.53
CA CYS A 180 -1.40 18.22 -18.82
C CYS A 180 -0.93 16.87 -18.26
N ASP A 181 -1.32 16.53 -17.03
CA ASP A 181 -0.79 15.35 -16.32
C ASP A 181 -1.67 14.12 -16.51
N TYR A 182 -2.96 14.31 -16.82
CA TYR A 182 -3.97 13.25 -16.79
C TYR A 182 -4.83 13.17 -18.05
N ASP A 183 -4.47 13.87 -19.13
CA ASP A 183 -5.17 13.83 -20.42
C ASP A 183 -6.68 14.11 -20.32
N GLY A 184 -7.05 15.06 -19.45
CA GLY A 184 -8.45 15.44 -19.23
C GLY A 184 -9.19 14.60 -18.18
N ASP A 185 -8.59 13.54 -17.66
CA ASP A 185 -9.22 12.62 -16.71
C ASP A 185 -9.11 13.10 -15.27
N TYR A 186 -10.11 13.86 -14.81
CA TYR A 186 -10.15 14.41 -13.47
C TYR A 186 -10.16 13.33 -12.37
N ASN A 187 -10.61 12.12 -12.67
CA ASN A 187 -10.67 11.02 -11.70
C ASN A 187 -9.28 10.43 -11.36
N GLN A 188 -8.21 10.94 -11.97
CA GLN A 188 -6.83 10.59 -11.61
C GLN A 188 -6.17 11.62 -10.68
N VAL A 189 -6.85 12.71 -10.33
CA VAL A 189 -6.30 13.76 -9.45
C VAL A 189 -6.60 13.47 -7.98
N PHE A 190 -5.54 13.40 -7.16
CA PHE A 190 -5.65 13.12 -5.73
C PHE A 190 -5.15 14.24 -4.82
N ASP A 191 -4.59 15.32 -5.38
CA ASP A 191 -3.97 16.40 -4.61
C ASP A 191 -4.79 17.71 -4.65
N ILE A 192 -6.12 17.58 -4.62
CA ILE A 192 -7.09 18.68 -4.54
C ILE A 192 -7.19 19.15 -3.09
N GLY A 193 -7.61 18.24 -2.21
CA GLY A 193 -7.43 18.35 -0.77
C GLY A 193 -6.01 17.95 -0.39
N ARG A 194 -5.31 18.82 0.33
CA ARG A 194 -3.94 18.55 0.79
C ARG A 194 -3.64 19.31 2.06
N PHE A 195 -2.72 18.80 2.85
CA PHE A 195 -2.07 19.51 3.94
C PHE A 195 -0.60 19.09 4.00
N THR A 196 0.23 19.92 4.64
CA THR A 196 1.66 19.67 4.78
C THR A 196 1.98 19.45 6.25
N ILE A 197 2.65 18.34 6.55
CA ILE A 197 3.16 18.05 7.88
C ILE A 197 4.62 18.52 7.93
N LEU A 198 4.93 19.42 8.85
CA LEU A 198 6.28 19.93 9.06
C LEU A 198 6.90 19.24 10.26
N CYS A 199 8.03 18.57 10.02
CA CYS A 199 8.81 17.87 11.04
C CYS A 199 10.19 18.54 11.13
N ASP A 200 10.56 18.98 12.33
CA ASP A 200 11.85 19.63 12.60
C ASP A 200 13.00 18.63 12.79
N ASN A 201 12.69 17.34 12.96
CA ASN A 201 13.66 16.27 13.12
C ASN A 201 13.13 14.92 12.61
N ALA A 202 14.05 13.96 12.45
CA ALA A 202 13.75 12.63 11.92
C ALA A 202 12.78 11.82 12.80
N THR A 203 12.83 11.99 14.13
CA THR A 203 11.92 11.29 15.06
C THR A 203 10.48 11.74 14.87
N LYS A 204 10.24 13.05 14.69
CA LYS A 204 8.90 13.56 14.38
C LYS A 204 8.42 13.09 13.01
N LEU A 205 9.30 13.04 12.01
CA LEU A 205 8.96 12.48 10.69
C LEU A 205 8.52 11.02 10.80
N GLN A 206 9.30 10.17 11.47
CA GLN A 206 8.97 8.76 11.68
C GLN A 206 7.65 8.61 12.45
N THR A 207 7.44 9.45 13.47
CA THR A 207 6.20 9.47 14.25
C THR A 207 5.00 9.88 13.39
N ALA A 208 5.13 10.93 12.58
CA ALA A 208 4.10 11.37 11.64
C ALA A 208 3.73 10.23 10.68
N VAL A 209 4.72 9.59 10.06
CA VAL A 209 4.50 8.45 9.16
C VAL A 209 3.81 7.30 9.88
N ALA A 210 4.21 6.98 11.12
CA ALA A 210 3.59 5.92 11.90
C ALA A 210 2.12 6.22 12.28
N VAL A 211 1.79 7.49 12.57
CA VAL A 211 0.40 7.93 12.79
C VAL A 211 -0.40 7.83 11.49
N MET A 212 0.15 8.33 10.37
CA MET A 212 -0.49 8.27 9.05
C MET A 212 -0.75 6.84 8.58
N LYS A 213 0.16 5.90 8.88
CA LYS A 213 -0.01 4.47 8.57
C LYS A 213 -1.10 3.78 9.39
N LYS A 214 -1.52 4.38 10.51
CA LYS A 214 -2.65 3.92 11.31
C LYS A 214 -3.96 4.63 10.92
N ALA A 215 -4.08 5.03 9.66
CA ALA A 215 -5.21 5.74 9.07
C ALA A 215 -6.57 5.09 9.40
N GLU A 216 -6.63 3.76 9.45
CA GLU A 216 -7.84 2.99 9.77
C GLU A 216 -8.49 3.43 11.10
N LYS A 217 -7.68 3.87 12.09
CA LYS A 217 -8.17 4.35 13.39
C LYS A 217 -9.02 5.61 13.27
N PHE A 218 -8.88 6.33 12.18
CA PHE A 218 -9.62 7.55 11.87
C PHE A 218 -10.66 7.31 10.77
N ASN A 219 -10.96 6.07 10.42
CA ASN A 219 -11.79 5.70 9.26
C ASN A 219 -11.22 6.21 7.93
N LEU A 220 -9.90 6.26 7.82
CA LEU A 220 -9.16 6.64 6.61
C LEU A 220 -8.44 5.43 6.05
N ILE A 221 -8.22 5.42 4.74
CA ILE A 221 -7.44 4.38 4.06
C ILE A 221 -6.17 5.02 3.52
N VAL A 222 -5.00 4.44 3.81
CA VAL A 222 -3.79 4.79 3.08
C VAL A 222 -3.92 4.19 1.69
N SER A 223 -3.89 5.01 0.65
CA SER A 223 -4.00 4.58 -0.74
C SER A 223 -2.65 4.62 -1.47
N GLU A 224 -1.73 5.48 -1.04
CA GLU A 224 -0.37 5.53 -1.56
C GLU A 224 0.60 5.96 -0.44
N ASP A 225 1.78 5.34 -0.41
CA ASP A 225 2.88 5.69 0.49
C ASP A 225 4.20 5.69 -0.30
N LYS A 226 4.82 6.87 -0.44
CA LYS A 226 6.07 7.11 -1.18
C LYS A 226 7.07 7.88 -0.32
N ASP A 227 8.14 7.21 0.04
CA ASP A 227 9.30 7.79 0.73
C ASP A 227 10.34 8.27 -0.29
N PHE A 228 10.54 9.60 -0.35
CA PHE A 228 11.62 10.26 -1.09
C PHE A 228 12.67 10.91 -0.18
N PHE A 229 12.69 10.58 1.11
CA PHE A 229 13.79 10.98 2.00
C PHE A 229 15.00 10.10 1.79
N GLU A 230 14.79 8.78 1.77
CA GLU A 230 15.86 7.80 1.54
C GLU A 230 16.07 7.50 0.06
N ARG A 231 15.01 7.67 -0.75
CA ARG A 231 15.06 7.49 -2.21
C ARG A 231 15.13 8.84 -2.89
N GLN A 232 16.22 9.14 -3.59
CA GLN A 232 16.39 10.44 -4.23
C GLN A 232 15.29 10.69 -5.27
N SER A 233 14.57 11.82 -5.14
CA SER A 233 13.60 12.26 -6.16
C SER A 233 14.30 12.82 -7.40
N LYS A 234 13.59 12.90 -8.52
CA LYS A 234 14.11 13.49 -9.77
C LYS A 234 14.61 14.93 -9.61
N THR A 235 14.09 15.66 -8.62
CA THR A 235 14.40 17.07 -8.37
C THR A 235 15.29 17.26 -7.15
N HIS A 236 15.82 16.18 -6.57
CA HIS A 236 16.60 16.17 -5.33
C HIS A 236 15.87 16.69 -4.08
N HIS A 237 14.58 17.02 -4.20
CA HIS A 237 13.74 17.37 -3.06
C HIS A 237 13.48 16.11 -2.20
N ARG A 238 13.69 16.22 -0.88
CA ARG A 238 13.43 15.13 0.08
C ARG A 238 12.09 15.34 0.77
N PHE A 239 11.17 14.39 0.61
CA PHE A 239 9.83 14.47 1.17
C PHE A 239 9.22 13.08 1.31
N HIS A 240 8.17 12.96 2.11
CA HIS A 240 7.37 11.76 2.23
C HIS A 240 5.95 12.09 1.79
N ASN A 241 5.44 11.38 0.78
CA ASN A 241 4.10 11.60 0.26
C ASN A 241 3.21 10.41 0.59
N ILE A 242 2.15 10.68 1.35
CA ILE A 242 1.12 9.69 1.69
C ILE A 242 -0.21 10.21 1.14
N LYS A 243 -0.88 9.41 0.32
CA LYS A 243 -2.25 9.67 -0.08
C LYS A 243 -3.20 8.95 0.87
N LEU A 244 -4.16 9.71 1.37
CA LEU A 244 -5.24 9.20 2.19
C LEU A 244 -6.53 9.26 1.39
N TYR A 245 -7.36 8.26 1.61
CA TYR A 245 -8.68 8.14 1.04
C TYR A 245 -9.70 8.14 2.17
N VAL A 246 -10.80 8.88 1.98
CA VAL A 246 -11.87 9.05 2.97
C VAL A 246 -13.10 8.33 2.44
N PRO A 247 -13.37 7.07 2.83
CA PRO A 247 -14.42 6.25 2.21
C PRO A 247 -15.82 6.87 2.27
N LYS A 248 -16.06 7.73 3.26
CA LYS A 248 -17.34 8.44 3.43
C LYS A 248 -17.68 9.42 2.30
N HIS A 249 -16.68 9.91 1.58
CA HIS A 249 -16.81 10.93 0.53
C HIS A 249 -16.50 10.38 -0.87
N ASP A 250 -16.49 9.05 -1.03
CA ASP A 250 -16.36 8.41 -2.33
C ASP A 250 -17.67 8.36 -3.12
#